data_AF-A0A0C2F030-F1
#
_entry.id   AF-A0A0C2F030-F1
#
_cell.length_a   1.000
_cell.length_b   1.000
_cell.length_c   1.000
_cell.angle_alpha   90.00
_cell.angle_beta   90.00
_cell.angle_gamma   90.00
#
_symmetry.space_group_name_H-M   'P 1'
#
loop_
_entity.id
_entity.type
_entity.pdbx_description
1 polymer ?
#
loop_
_entity_poly.entity_id
_entity_poly.type
_entity_poly.pdbx_seq_one_letter_code
_entity_poly.pdbx_strand_id
1 'polypeptide(L)'
;MPEHSKINIATQTRVTLSENRTIRCLYRTTLRTESRRSAVVIAWAQGHAEKFGQALMAGINTIDQGEEVQQQQQHGEGDEEFKKLNEEFYEEFNEEFNEKRNGQHGDEEHGKESVELEQPQQPTKESKDVINKKKHITGFDVKMNLVNIWQKNVLLCFDLFLEDCDAAMRSRVDQSLEEPIQLVFRKYNTYYVQRRQDLDSKVSNTYIDTRRMDKGARPLYSDQDNPPLYDNGRRIPDEERAQYGMSTFFETAGRPRNQPVRETGGG
;
A
#
# COMPACT_ATOMS: atom_id res chain seq x y z
N MET A 1 -13.41 -22.99 10.45
CA MET A 1 -13.33 -21.60 10.98
C MET A 1 -12.19 -20.91 10.25
N PRO A 2 -12.41 -19.82 9.50
CA PRO A 2 -11.29 -19.07 8.94
C PRO A 2 -10.45 -18.53 10.10
N GLU A 3 -9.15 -18.83 10.11
CA GLU A 3 -8.24 -18.27 11.11
C GLU A 3 -8.29 -16.75 11.02
N HIS A 4 -8.81 -16.08 12.04
CA HIS A 4 -8.75 -14.64 12.14
C HIS A 4 -7.28 -14.24 12.25
N SER A 5 -6.76 -13.57 11.22
CA SER A 5 -5.39 -13.04 11.26
C SER A 5 -5.25 -12.09 12.46
N LYS A 6 -4.20 -12.28 13.25
CA LYS A 6 -3.87 -11.39 14.36
C LYS A 6 -3.36 -10.05 13.81
N ILE A 7 -3.43 -8.99 14.60
CA ILE A 7 -2.84 -7.71 14.25
C ILE A 7 -2.10 -7.09 15.44
N ASN A 8 -0.93 -6.53 15.16
CA ASN A 8 -0.18 -5.68 16.07
C ASN A 8 -0.13 -4.26 15.48
N ILE A 9 -0.62 -3.30 16.26
CA ILE A 9 -0.76 -1.89 15.86
C ILE A 9 0.13 -1.06 16.77
N ALA A 10 1.10 -0.35 16.19
CA ALA A 10 1.97 0.56 16.91
C ALA A 10 1.18 1.71 17.57
N THR A 11 1.70 2.24 18.67
CA THR A 11 1.04 3.29 19.46
C THR A 11 0.65 4.51 18.62
N GLN A 12 1.55 4.99 17.75
CA GLN A 12 1.27 6.17 16.91
C GLN A 12 0.13 5.93 15.91
N THR A 13 0.05 4.72 15.35
CA THR A 13 -1.06 4.33 14.47
C THR A 13 -2.38 4.29 15.24
N ARG A 14 -2.37 3.82 16.49
CA ARG A 14 -3.57 3.82 17.36
C ARG A 14 -4.07 5.22 17.65
N VAL A 15 -3.16 6.14 17.98
CA VAL A 15 -3.50 7.56 18.18
C VAL A 15 -4.15 8.13 16.92
N THR A 16 -3.53 7.89 15.75
CA THR A 16 -4.07 8.34 14.46
C THR A 16 -5.47 7.79 14.20
N LEU A 17 -5.70 6.51 14.47
CA LEU A 17 -7.02 5.88 14.33
C LEU A 17 -8.05 6.44 15.32
N SER A 18 -7.65 6.73 16.55
CA SER A 18 -8.53 7.30 17.57
C SER A 18 -8.98 8.72 17.21
N GLU A 19 -8.06 9.54 16.70
CA GLU A 19 -8.28 10.95 16.37
C GLU A 19 -8.98 11.13 15.03
N ASN A 20 -8.42 10.54 13.97
CA ASN A 20 -8.85 10.81 12.60
C ASN A 20 -9.81 9.75 12.04
N ARG A 21 -9.93 8.60 12.72
CA ARG A 21 -10.75 7.47 12.27
C ARG A 21 -10.40 6.99 10.86
N THR A 22 -9.16 7.22 10.44
CA THR A 22 -8.65 6.86 9.12
C THR A 22 -7.14 6.72 9.13
N ILE A 23 -6.62 5.88 8.24
CA ILE A 23 -5.18 5.74 7.98
C ILE A 23 -4.93 5.49 6.49
N ARG A 24 -3.83 6.04 5.97
CA ARG A 24 -3.27 5.65 4.68
C ARG A 24 -2.27 4.52 4.87
N CYS A 25 -2.54 3.39 4.24
CA CYS A 25 -1.72 2.19 4.33
C CYS A 25 -0.85 2.04 3.09
N LEU A 26 0.38 1.59 3.33
CA LEU A 26 1.26 1.03 2.31
C LEU A 26 1.47 -0.45 2.62
N TYR A 27 1.01 -1.32 1.74
CA TYR A 27 1.13 -2.77 1.91
C TYR A 27 1.92 -3.38 0.76
N ARG A 28 3.00 -4.07 1.09
CA ARG A 28 3.80 -4.82 0.12
C ARG A 28 3.55 -6.30 0.25
N THR A 29 3.41 -6.94 -0.90
CA THR A 29 3.13 -8.38 -1.00
C THR A 29 3.61 -8.91 -2.34
N THR A 30 3.48 -10.21 -2.56
CA THR A 30 3.82 -10.86 -3.83
C THR A 30 2.54 -11.17 -4.60
N LEU A 31 2.53 -10.83 -5.89
CA LEU A 31 1.46 -11.16 -6.82
C LEU A 31 1.34 -12.68 -6.93
N ARG A 32 0.15 -13.21 -6.65
CA ARG A 32 -0.17 -14.64 -6.73
C ARG A 32 -1.29 -14.96 -7.71
N THR A 33 -1.76 -13.98 -8.46
CA THR A 33 -2.71 -14.20 -9.57
C THR A 33 -1.95 -14.63 -10.81
N GLU A 34 -2.56 -15.51 -11.61
CA GLU A 34 -2.03 -15.94 -12.89
C GLU A 34 -2.08 -14.82 -13.94
N SER A 35 -3.04 -13.90 -13.81
CA SER A 35 -3.22 -12.77 -14.70
C SER A 35 -2.72 -11.47 -14.08
N ARG A 36 -1.98 -10.68 -14.85
CA ARG A 36 -1.52 -9.31 -14.53
C ARG A 36 -2.41 -8.23 -15.14
N ARG A 37 -3.62 -8.60 -15.56
CA ARG A 37 -4.62 -7.66 -16.05
C ARG A 37 -5.02 -6.72 -14.93
N SER A 38 -5.11 -5.43 -15.24
CA SER A 38 -5.37 -4.38 -14.26
C SER A 38 -6.63 -4.65 -13.45
N ALA A 39 -7.72 -5.08 -14.09
CA ALA A 39 -8.97 -5.41 -13.39
C ALA A 39 -8.80 -6.57 -12.39
N VAL A 40 -8.07 -7.61 -12.80
CA VAL A 40 -7.80 -8.80 -11.97
C VAL A 40 -6.93 -8.44 -10.77
N VAL A 41 -5.84 -7.69 -11.00
CA VAL A 41 -4.93 -7.31 -9.93
C VAL A 41 -5.57 -6.30 -8.98
N ILE A 42 -6.36 -5.34 -9.47
CA ILE A 42 -7.09 -4.39 -8.62
C ILE A 42 -8.09 -5.12 -7.74
N ALA A 43 -8.87 -6.07 -8.28
CA ALA A 43 -9.79 -6.88 -7.49
C ALA A 43 -9.06 -7.75 -6.45
N TRP A 44 -7.93 -8.36 -6.84
CA TRP A 44 -7.07 -9.09 -5.91
C TRP A 44 -6.53 -8.19 -4.79
N ALA A 45 -6.06 -6.99 -5.12
CA ALA A 45 -5.53 -6.01 -4.18
C ALA A 45 -6.60 -5.53 -3.19
N GLN A 46 -7.80 -5.24 -3.69
CA GLN A 46 -8.98 -4.90 -2.89
C GLN A 46 -9.23 -5.98 -1.82
N GLY A 47 -9.24 -7.27 -2.23
CA GLY A 47 -9.44 -8.38 -1.29
C GLY A 47 -8.34 -8.51 -0.22
N HIS A 48 -7.12 -8.05 -0.49
CA HIS A 48 -6.06 -7.98 0.53
C HIS A 48 -6.28 -6.82 1.51
N ALA A 49 -6.61 -5.64 1.00
CA ALA A 49 -6.92 -4.47 1.83
C ALA A 49 -8.14 -4.72 2.73
N GLU A 50 -9.17 -5.40 2.23
CA GLU A 50 -10.34 -5.81 3.02
C GLU A 50 -10.01 -6.82 4.11
N LYS A 51 -9.18 -7.83 3.82
CA LYS A 51 -8.70 -8.78 4.83
C LYS A 51 -7.89 -8.09 5.93
N PHE A 52 -7.05 -7.13 5.55
CA PHE A 52 -6.36 -6.28 6.49
C PHE A 52 -7.35 -5.48 7.34
N GLY A 53 -8.34 -4.84 6.72
CA GLY A 53 -9.36 -4.08 7.43
C GLY A 53 -10.16 -4.93 8.43
N GLN A 54 -10.54 -6.15 8.05
CA GLN A 54 -11.19 -7.09 8.98
C GLN A 54 -10.30 -7.42 10.19
N ALA A 55 -9.00 -7.69 9.95
CA ALA A 55 -8.05 -7.96 11.03
C ALA A 55 -7.85 -6.73 11.93
N LEU A 56 -7.79 -5.52 11.34
CA LEU A 56 -7.69 -4.26 12.06
C LEU A 56 -8.90 -4.02 12.96
N MET A 57 -10.11 -4.21 12.44
CA MET A 57 -11.35 -4.08 13.21
C MET A 57 -11.41 -5.08 14.37
N ALA A 58 -11.00 -6.32 14.14
CA ALA A 58 -10.90 -7.31 15.21
C ALA A 58 -9.90 -6.87 16.29
N GLY A 59 -8.73 -6.36 15.90
CA GLY A 59 -7.68 -5.93 16.84
C GLY A 59 -7.98 -4.65 17.61
N ILE A 60 -8.75 -3.72 17.04
CA ILE A 60 -9.17 -2.51 17.78
C ILE A 60 -10.25 -2.87 18.81
N ASN A 61 -11.23 -3.70 18.42
CA ASN A 61 -12.35 -4.06 19.28
C ASN A 61 -11.94 -4.96 20.46
N THR A 62 -10.94 -5.85 20.31
CA THR A 62 -10.45 -6.68 21.43
C THR A 62 -9.80 -5.84 22.54
N ILE A 63 -9.18 -4.73 22.18
CA ILE A 63 -8.45 -3.87 23.12
C ILE A 63 -9.41 -2.95 23.88
N ASP A 64 -10.50 -2.55 23.24
CA ASP A 64 -11.59 -1.83 23.91
C ASP A 64 -12.31 -2.70 24.96
N GLN A 65 -12.25 -4.02 24.86
CA GLN A 65 -12.88 -4.94 25.84
C GLN A 65 -12.06 -5.15 27.12
N GLY A 66 -10.93 -4.45 27.31
CA GLY A 66 -10.17 -4.50 28.57
C GLY A 66 -9.22 -5.69 28.69
N GLU A 67 -9.00 -6.44 27.62
CA GLU A 67 -7.84 -7.32 27.51
C GLU A 67 -6.61 -6.46 27.22
N GLU A 68 -6.01 -5.90 28.28
CA GLU A 68 -4.59 -5.58 28.27
C GLU A 68 -3.83 -6.90 28.08
N VAL A 69 -3.75 -7.36 26.84
CA VAL A 69 -2.77 -8.38 26.48
C VAL A 69 -1.43 -7.70 26.71
N GLN A 70 -0.74 -8.12 27.76
CA GLN A 70 0.66 -7.83 28.04
C GLN A 70 1.51 -8.21 26.81
N GLN A 71 1.59 -7.33 25.81
CA GLN A 71 2.47 -7.48 24.65
C GLN A 71 3.76 -6.65 24.81
N GLN A 72 4.09 -6.24 26.04
CA GLN A 72 5.36 -5.57 26.37
C GLN A 72 6.47 -6.52 26.87
N GLN A 73 6.28 -7.85 26.84
CA GLN A 73 7.31 -8.82 27.28
C GLN A 73 7.86 -9.72 26.17
N GLN A 74 7.94 -9.22 24.93
CA GLN A 74 8.87 -9.76 23.93
C GLN A 74 9.84 -8.67 23.43
N HIS A 75 10.33 -7.84 24.35
CA HIS A 75 11.48 -6.98 24.08
C HIS A 75 12.74 -7.85 24.00
N GLY A 76 13.25 -8.07 22.79
CA GLY A 76 14.53 -8.72 22.56
C GLY A 76 14.67 -9.23 21.13
N GLU A 77 13.91 -10.25 20.76
CA GLU A 77 14.08 -10.92 19.46
C GLU A 77 13.10 -10.43 18.38
N GLY A 78 11.88 -10.08 18.77
CA GLY A 78 10.86 -9.61 17.82
C GLY A 78 11.19 -8.25 17.20
N ASP A 79 11.73 -7.32 18.00
CA ASP A 79 12.05 -5.95 17.55
C ASP A 79 13.27 -5.90 16.62
N GLU A 80 14.28 -6.74 16.83
CA GLU A 80 15.47 -6.85 15.97
C GLU A 80 15.09 -7.50 14.62
N GLU A 81 14.31 -8.59 14.63
CA GLU A 81 13.85 -9.24 13.42
C GLU A 81 12.84 -8.36 12.65
N PHE A 82 12.05 -7.57 13.37
CA PHE A 82 11.17 -6.54 12.82
C PHE A 82 11.97 -5.42 12.18
N LYS A 83 13.02 -4.89 12.84
CA LYS A 83 13.94 -3.91 12.25
C LYS A 83 14.62 -4.47 11.00
N LYS A 84 15.08 -5.71 11.03
CA LYS A 84 15.74 -6.35 9.89
C LYS A 84 14.82 -6.50 8.68
N LEU A 85 13.60 -7.03 8.85
CA LEU A 85 12.61 -7.10 7.78
C LEU A 85 12.21 -5.71 7.26
N ASN A 86 12.24 -4.72 8.14
CA ASN A 86 11.93 -3.34 7.83
C ASN A 86 13.07 -2.62 7.08
N GLU A 87 14.32 -2.97 7.38
CA GLU A 87 15.54 -2.54 6.67
C GLU A 87 15.64 -3.24 5.31
N GLU A 88 15.39 -4.54 5.23
CA GLU A 88 15.30 -5.28 3.94
C GLU A 88 14.20 -4.70 3.05
N PHE A 89 13.02 -4.40 3.62
CA PHE A 89 11.98 -3.66 2.91
C PHE A 89 12.48 -2.31 2.42
N TYR A 90 13.28 -1.61 3.22
CA TYR A 90 13.78 -0.27 2.93
C TYR A 90 14.83 -0.22 1.85
N GLU A 91 15.81 -1.12 1.91
CA GLU A 91 16.87 -1.22 0.91
C GLU A 91 16.29 -1.64 -0.43
N GLU A 92 15.43 -2.66 -0.45
CA GLU A 92 14.80 -3.09 -1.70
C GLU A 92 13.88 -1.99 -2.27
N PHE A 93 13.10 -1.30 -1.43
CA PHE A 93 12.30 -0.16 -1.87
C PHE A 93 13.16 1.01 -2.37
N ASN A 94 14.32 1.27 -1.77
CA ASN A 94 15.22 2.33 -2.23
C ASN A 94 15.92 1.99 -3.54
N GLU A 95 16.45 0.77 -3.67
CA GLU A 95 17.05 0.27 -4.91
C GLU A 95 16.02 0.33 -6.05
N GLU A 96 14.80 -0.10 -5.79
CA GLU A 96 13.67 -0.08 -6.73
C GLU A 96 13.33 1.34 -7.22
N PHE A 97 13.33 2.34 -6.33
CA PHE A 97 13.06 3.73 -6.71
C PHE A 97 14.24 4.41 -7.42
N ASN A 98 15.47 4.03 -7.07
CA ASN A 98 16.68 4.62 -7.67
C ASN A 98 16.94 4.07 -9.09
N GLU A 99 16.64 2.80 -9.36
CA GLU A 99 16.74 2.23 -10.71
C GLU A 99 15.82 2.95 -11.72
N LYS A 100 14.62 3.34 -11.31
CA LYS A 100 13.69 4.11 -12.16
C LYS A 100 14.21 5.51 -12.52
N ARG A 101 15.00 6.16 -11.65
CA ARG A 101 15.63 7.47 -11.94
C ARG A 101 16.85 7.34 -12.85
N ASN A 102 17.65 6.28 -12.69
CA ASN A 102 18.88 6.14 -13.47
C ASN A 102 18.64 5.76 -14.94
N GLY A 103 17.44 5.28 -15.30
CA GLY A 103 17.03 5.06 -16.70
C GLY A 103 16.51 6.30 -17.43
N GLN A 104 16.31 7.43 -16.73
CA GLN A 104 15.76 8.67 -17.27
C GLN A 104 16.57 9.88 -16.75
N HIS A 105 17.82 10.01 -17.18
CA HIS A 105 18.51 11.30 -17.10
C HIS A 105 19.31 11.55 -18.37
N GLY A 106 18.63 12.17 -19.35
CA GLY A 106 19.24 13.21 -20.16
C GLY A 106 18.83 14.54 -19.55
N ASP A 107 19.84 15.32 -19.16
CA ASP A 107 19.88 16.76 -18.94
C ASP A 107 18.74 17.44 -18.16
N GLU A 108 19.05 17.90 -16.95
CA GLU A 108 18.67 19.26 -16.53
C GLU A 108 19.55 19.71 -15.34
N GLU A 109 20.41 20.68 -15.63
CA GLU A 109 21.20 21.43 -14.65
C GLU A 109 20.41 22.61 -14.06
N HIS A 110 20.70 22.85 -12.78
CA HIS A 110 20.69 24.13 -12.07
C HIS A 110 19.39 24.79 -11.61
N GLY A 111 19.43 25.15 -10.31
CA GLY A 111 18.51 26.09 -9.66
C GLY A 111 18.41 25.87 -8.15
N LYS A 112 19.51 26.05 -7.40
CA LYS A 112 19.44 26.10 -5.94
C LYS A 112 18.97 27.49 -5.52
N GLU A 113 17.75 27.60 -5.03
CA GLU A 113 17.26 28.77 -4.30
C GLU A 113 16.74 28.33 -2.93
N SER A 114 17.42 28.81 -1.89
CA SER A 114 17.10 28.55 -0.50
C SER A 114 15.97 29.49 -0.09
N VAL A 115 14.80 28.94 0.22
CA VAL A 115 13.73 29.71 0.87
C VAL A 115 13.61 29.26 2.31
N GLU A 116 13.95 30.20 3.20
CA GLU A 116 13.75 30.15 4.65
C GLU A 116 12.24 30.15 4.93
N LEU A 117 11.72 29.06 5.50
CA LEU A 117 10.31 28.90 5.83
C LEU A 117 10.10 29.03 7.33
N GLU A 118 9.42 30.11 7.71
CA GLU A 118 8.99 30.44 9.07
C GLU A 118 8.15 29.33 9.70
N GLN A 119 8.41 29.09 10.99
CA GLN A 119 7.63 28.20 11.84
C GLN A 119 6.23 28.77 12.10
N PRO A 120 5.13 28.00 11.95
CA PRO A 120 3.84 28.43 12.45
C PRO A 120 3.74 28.29 13.97
N GLN A 121 3.32 29.38 14.59
CA GLN A 121 3.01 29.53 16.01
C GLN A 121 1.90 28.59 16.49
N GLN A 122 2.03 28.13 17.73
CA GLN A 122 1.02 27.38 18.48
C GLN A 122 -0.26 28.20 18.69
N PRO A 123 -1.44 27.56 18.63
CA PRO A 123 -2.62 28.04 19.35
C PRO A 123 -2.74 27.37 20.73
N THR A 124 -3.20 28.21 21.63
CA THR A 124 -3.40 28.11 23.07
C THR A 124 -4.40 27.02 23.51
N LYS A 125 -4.19 26.57 24.75
CA LYS A 125 -5.03 25.65 25.54
C LYS A 125 -6.41 26.23 25.84
N GLU A 126 -7.45 25.39 25.73
CA GLU A 126 -8.69 25.27 26.53
C GLU A 126 -9.70 24.43 25.71
N SER A 127 -10.54 23.52 26.18
CA SER A 127 -10.89 23.03 27.52
C SER A 127 -11.66 21.69 27.38
N LYS A 128 -11.39 20.76 28.31
CA LYS A 128 -12.30 19.84 29.05
C LYS A 128 -13.27 18.88 28.34
N ASP A 129 -13.13 17.63 28.80
CA ASP A 129 -14.16 16.62 29.06
C ASP A 129 -15.05 16.16 27.91
N VAL A 130 -14.63 15.10 27.22
CA VAL A 130 -15.56 14.16 26.60
C VAL A 130 -15.37 12.77 27.20
N ILE A 131 -16.44 12.37 27.87
CA ILE A 131 -16.66 11.14 28.60
C ILE A 131 -16.37 9.93 27.70
N ASN A 132 -15.54 9.04 28.25
CA ASN A 132 -15.06 7.79 27.71
C ASN A 132 -16.22 6.79 27.52
N LYS A 133 -16.99 6.92 26.42
CA LYS A 133 -17.83 5.83 25.90
C LYS A 133 -17.00 5.08 24.87
N LYS A 134 -16.51 3.89 25.24
CA LYS A 134 -15.93 2.94 24.29
C LYS A 134 -17.00 2.55 23.28
N LYS A 135 -16.99 3.21 22.13
CA LYS A 135 -17.91 2.95 21.03
C LYS A 135 -17.34 1.80 20.23
N HIS A 136 -18.02 0.66 20.24
CA HIS A 136 -17.67 -0.48 19.40
C HIS A 136 -17.74 -0.04 17.92
N ILE A 137 -16.64 -0.23 17.18
CA ILE A 137 -16.59 0.15 15.77
C ILE A 137 -17.15 -1.02 14.96
N THR A 138 -18.21 -0.77 14.19
CA THR A 138 -19.01 -1.81 13.53
C THR A 138 -18.69 -2.01 12.05
N GLY A 139 -17.97 -1.08 11.43
CA GLY A 139 -17.63 -1.16 10.01
C GLY A 139 -16.40 -0.34 9.62
N PHE A 140 -15.98 -0.56 8.38
CA PHE A 140 -14.90 0.16 7.73
C PHE A 140 -15.17 0.22 6.23
N ASP A 141 -14.46 1.12 5.56
CA ASP A 141 -14.46 1.30 4.12
C ASP A 141 -13.01 1.39 3.62
N VAL A 142 -12.75 0.83 2.44
CA VAL A 142 -11.41 0.77 1.83
C VAL A 142 -11.47 1.48 0.50
N LYS A 143 -10.58 2.45 0.34
CA LYS A 143 -10.37 3.13 -0.94
C LYS A 143 -8.98 2.84 -1.49
N MET A 144 -8.93 2.06 -2.55
CA MET A 144 -7.68 1.79 -3.26
C MET A 144 -7.20 3.05 -4.00
N ASN A 145 -5.94 3.40 -3.79
CA ASN A 145 -5.34 4.60 -4.36
C ASN A 145 -4.28 4.28 -5.43
N LEU A 146 -3.43 3.30 -5.18
CA LEU A 146 -2.33 2.90 -6.06
C LEU A 146 -2.13 1.38 -6.00
N VAL A 147 -1.94 0.79 -7.17
CA VAL A 147 -1.44 -0.57 -7.37
C VAL A 147 -0.24 -0.48 -8.29
N ASN A 148 0.94 -0.75 -7.76
CA ASN A 148 2.19 -0.72 -8.52
C ASN A 148 2.82 -2.11 -8.48
N ILE A 149 3.11 -2.66 -9.66
CA ILE A 149 3.65 -3.99 -9.84
C ILE A 149 5.04 -3.88 -10.45
N TRP A 150 5.99 -4.55 -9.81
CA TRP A 150 7.33 -4.76 -10.32
C TRP A 150 7.65 -6.25 -10.27
N GLN A 151 7.88 -6.88 -11.42
CA GLN A 151 8.05 -8.34 -11.50
C GLN A 151 6.94 -9.03 -10.69
N LYS A 152 7.25 -9.76 -9.60
CA LYS A 152 6.23 -10.38 -8.74
C LYS A 152 5.88 -9.57 -7.50
N ASN A 153 6.57 -8.47 -7.23
CA ASN A 153 6.29 -7.61 -6.09
C ASN A 153 5.13 -6.67 -6.42
N VAL A 154 4.24 -6.49 -5.45
CA VAL A 154 3.12 -5.55 -5.55
C VAL A 154 3.17 -4.62 -4.36
N LEU A 155 3.12 -3.33 -4.66
CA LEU A 155 2.93 -2.26 -3.71
C LEU A 155 1.49 -1.74 -3.82
N LEU A 156 0.77 -1.85 -2.71
CA LEU A 156 -0.60 -1.38 -2.58
C LEU A 156 -0.60 -0.15 -1.70
N CYS A 157 -1.19 0.95 -2.18
CA CYS A 157 -1.55 2.07 -1.33
C CYS A 157 -3.06 2.24 -1.32
N PHE A 158 -3.63 2.30 -0.12
CA PHE A 158 -5.06 2.43 0.09
C PHE A 158 -5.35 3.19 1.38
N ASP A 159 -6.48 3.88 1.40
CA ASP A 159 -7.00 4.50 2.60
C ASP A 159 -8.01 3.57 3.24
N LEU A 160 -7.93 3.43 4.56
CA LEU A 160 -8.91 2.73 5.37
C LEU A 160 -9.62 3.74 6.26
N PHE A 161 -10.93 3.84 6.10
CA PHE A 161 -11.79 4.72 6.88
C PHE A 161 -12.68 3.90 7.80
N LEU A 162 -12.68 4.21 9.09
CA LEU A 162 -13.64 3.64 10.03
C LEU A 162 -15.04 4.20 9.75
N GLU A 163 -16.08 3.45 10.12
CA GLU A 163 -17.47 3.84 9.86
C GLU A 163 -17.83 5.22 10.43
N ASP A 164 -17.26 5.58 11.57
CA ASP A 164 -17.45 6.87 12.23
C ASP A 164 -16.45 7.96 11.79
N CYS A 165 -15.72 7.75 10.69
CA CYS A 165 -14.87 8.76 10.08
C CYS A 165 -15.70 9.87 9.44
N ASP A 166 -15.44 11.10 9.88
CA ASP A 166 -16.13 12.31 9.41
C ASP A 166 -16.00 12.51 7.89
N ALA A 167 -17.07 13.02 7.28
CA ALA A 167 -17.14 13.20 5.83
C ALA A 167 -16.12 14.23 5.30
N ALA A 168 -15.86 15.31 6.05
CA ALA A 168 -14.84 16.29 5.68
C ALA A 168 -13.44 15.69 5.82
N MET A 169 -13.20 14.90 6.85
CA MET A 169 -11.94 14.14 7.01
C MET A 169 -11.73 13.17 5.84
N ARG A 170 -12.75 12.39 5.48
CA ARG A 170 -12.73 11.49 4.31
C ARG A 170 -12.37 12.26 3.04
N SER A 171 -13.04 13.38 2.77
CA SER A 171 -12.77 14.20 1.59
C SER A 171 -11.35 14.79 1.57
N ARG A 172 -10.82 15.22 2.73
CA ARG A 172 -9.46 15.77 2.86
C ARG A 172 -8.41 14.71 2.53
N VAL A 173 -8.50 13.55 3.18
CA VAL A 173 -7.61 12.41 2.94
C VAL A 173 -7.66 11.99 1.47
N ASP A 174 -8.86 11.95 0.91
CA ASP A 174 -9.08 11.51 -0.46
C ASP A 174 -8.42 12.38 -1.52
N GLN A 175 -8.31 13.68 -1.26
CA GLN A 175 -7.72 14.65 -2.18
C GLN A 175 -6.21 14.81 -1.99
N SER A 176 -5.71 14.42 -0.82
CA SER A 176 -4.31 14.55 -0.44
C SER A 176 -3.45 13.41 -1.00
N LEU A 177 -2.27 13.74 -1.52
CA LEU A 177 -1.23 12.76 -1.87
C LEU A 177 -0.19 12.57 -0.76
N GLU A 178 -0.27 13.37 0.30
CA GLU A 178 0.76 13.52 1.32
C GLU A 178 0.31 13.02 2.69
N GLU A 179 -0.73 12.18 2.74
CA GLU A 179 -1.19 11.64 4.01
C GLU A 179 -0.12 10.76 4.67
N PRO A 180 0.02 10.86 6.01
CA PRO A 180 0.97 10.06 6.78
C PRO A 180 0.84 8.55 6.50
N ILE A 181 1.94 7.94 6.06
CA ILE A 181 1.95 6.53 5.66
C ILE A 181 2.10 5.60 6.88
N GLN A 182 1.18 4.64 6.96
CA GLN A 182 1.26 3.47 7.82
C GLN A 182 1.76 2.28 6.99
N LEU A 183 2.97 1.81 7.27
CA LEU A 183 3.49 0.59 6.66
C LEU A 183 2.77 -0.62 7.26
N VAL A 184 2.20 -1.43 6.39
CA VAL A 184 1.56 -2.71 6.70
C VAL A 184 2.42 -3.82 6.14
N PHE A 185 2.68 -4.84 6.94
CA PHE A 185 3.26 -6.09 6.47
C PHE A 185 2.70 -7.28 7.26
N ARG A 186 2.90 -8.49 6.73
CA ARG A 186 2.35 -9.71 7.31
C ARG A 186 3.44 -10.75 7.53
N LYS A 187 3.49 -11.30 8.74
CA LYS A 187 4.43 -12.36 9.15
C LYS A 187 3.72 -13.38 10.03
N TYR A 188 3.92 -14.68 9.78
CA TYR A 188 3.29 -15.78 10.53
C TYR A 188 1.80 -15.57 10.83
N ASN A 189 1.02 -15.22 9.80
CA ASN A 189 -0.43 -14.93 9.90
C ASN A 189 -0.81 -13.71 10.78
N THR A 190 0.14 -12.86 11.13
CA THR A 190 -0.05 -11.63 11.91
C THR A 190 0.26 -10.41 11.05
N TYR A 191 -0.63 -9.43 11.04
CA TYR A 191 -0.39 -8.11 10.47
C TYR A 191 0.35 -7.23 11.46
N TYR A 192 1.29 -6.45 10.95
CA TYR A 192 2.00 -5.42 11.71
C TYR A 192 1.76 -4.09 11.03
N VAL A 193 1.41 -3.08 11.84
CA VAL A 193 1.11 -1.73 11.35
C VAL A 193 1.91 -0.72 12.14
N GLN A 194 2.67 0.09 11.41
CA GLN A 194 3.48 1.14 12.02
C GLN A 194 3.55 2.39 11.14
N ARG A 195 3.65 3.54 11.80
CA ARG A 195 3.89 4.81 11.13
C ARG A 195 5.32 4.86 10.57
N ARG A 196 5.48 5.32 9.33
CA ARG A 196 6.78 5.49 8.66
C ARG A 196 6.90 6.83 7.94
N GLN A 197 7.43 7.84 8.64
CA GLN A 197 7.54 9.21 8.12
C GLN A 197 8.46 9.31 6.90
N ASP A 198 9.50 8.50 6.90
CA ASP A 198 10.45 8.37 5.81
C ASP A 198 9.87 7.78 4.51
N LEU A 199 8.64 7.24 4.56
CA LEU A 199 7.91 6.78 3.37
C LEU A 199 6.98 7.84 2.78
N ASP A 200 6.65 8.92 3.51
CA ASP A 200 5.63 9.88 3.06
C ASP A 200 6.00 10.52 1.72
N SER A 201 7.18 11.13 1.64
CA SER A 201 7.65 11.78 0.43
C SER A 201 7.86 10.79 -0.71
N LYS A 202 8.28 9.55 -0.40
CA LYS A 202 8.50 8.53 -1.43
C LYS A 202 7.17 8.07 -2.05
N VAL A 203 6.17 7.79 -1.21
CA VAL A 203 4.84 7.40 -1.68
C VAL A 203 4.18 8.57 -2.43
N SER A 204 4.30 9.80 -1.94
CA SER A 204 3.81 10.99 -2.65
C SER A 204 4.44 11.13 -4.05
N ASN A 205 5.76 10.99 -4.16
CA ASN A 205 6.45 10.97 -5.46
C ASN A 205 5.96 9.83 -6.36
N THR A 206 5.70 8.65 -5.78
CA THR A 206 5.14 7.50 -6.52
C THR A 206 3.77 7.83 -7.12
N TYR A 207 2.92 8.55 -6.38
CA TYR A 207 1.64 9.01 -6.90
C TYR A 207 1.84 9.95 -8.08
N ILE A 208 2.76 10.92 -7.96
CA ILE A 208 3.05 11.89 -9.02
C ILE A 208 3.54 11.16 -10.27
N ASP A 209 4.51 10.26 -10.13
CA ASP A 209 5.07 9.49 -11.24
C ASP A 209 4.04 8.57 -11.88
N THR A 210 3.24 7.86 -11.07
CA THR A 210 2.20 6.98 -11.61
C THR A 210 1.11 7.78 -12.32
N ARG A 211 0.71 8.95 -11.80
CA ARG A 211 -0.24 9.84 -12.49
C ARG A 211 0.27 10.36 -13.83
N ARG A 212 1.59 10.33 -14.09
CA ARG A 212 2.12 10.67 -15.42
C ARG A 212 1.79 9.59 -16.45
N MET A 213 1.79 8.32 -16.03
CA MET A 213 1.55 7.16 -16.88
C MET A 213 0.07 6.73 -16.93
N ASP A 214 -0.61 6.80 -15.79
CA ASP A 214 -2.01 6.42 -15.62
C ASP A 214 -2.88 7.66 -15.45
N LYS A 215 -3.72 7.94 -16.45
CA LYS A 215 -4.68 9.05 -16.46
C LYS A 215 -6.09 8.62 -16.06
N GLY A 216 -6.26 7.35 -15.69
CA GLY A 216 -7.55 6.79 -15.29
C GLY A 216 -7.97 7.19 -13.88
N ALA A 217 -9.18 6.77 -13.51
CA ALA A 217 -9.66 6.90 -12.14
C ALA A 217 -8.81 6.04 -11.17
N ARG A 218 -8.83 6.39 -9.88
CA ARG A 218 -8.19 5.56 -8.86
C ARG A 218 -8.85 4.17 -8.75
N PRO A 219 -8.09 3.11 -8.43
CA PRO A 219 -6.65 3.16 -8.15
C PRO A 219 -5.83 3.41 -9.42
N LEU A 220 -4.77 4.20 -9.25
CA LEU A 220 -3.72 4.32 -10.25
C LEU A 220 -3.06 2.95 -10.39
N TYR A 221 -2.75 2.56 -11.61
CA TYR A 221 -2.19 1.26 -11.94
C TYR A 221 -0.89 1.42 -12.72
N SER A 222 0.16 0.76 -12.23
CA SER A 222 1.45 0.69 -12.91
C SER A 222 1.90 -0.76 -12.96
N ASP A 223 2.14 -1.26 -14.17
CA ASP A 223 2.82 -2.53 -14.42
C ASP A 223 3.75 -2.33 -15.62
N GLN A 224 5.04 -2.58 -15.43
CA GLN A 224 6.05 -2.44 -16.49
C GLN A 224 5.82 -3.43 -17.63
N ASP A 225 5.33 -4.63 -17.32
CA ASP A 225 5.14 -5.69 -18.31
C ASP A 225 3.79 -5.57 -19.03
N ASN A 226 2.78 -5.01 -18.36
CA ASN A 226 1.40 -4.94 -18.86
C ASN A 226 0.72 -3.59 -18.47
N PRO A 227 1.19 -2.46 -19.02
CA PRO A 227 0.64 -1.14 -18.67
C PRO A 227 -0.85 -1.02 -19.02
N PRO A 228 -1.62 -0.12 -18.36
CA PRO A 228 -3.01 0.14 -18.73
C PRO A 228 -3.11 0.68 -20.17
N LEU A 229 -4.21 0.35 -20.85
CA LEU A 229 -4.51 0.86 -22.20
C LEU A 229 -5.60 1.93 -22.09
N TYR A 230 -5.55 2.92 -22.97
CA TYR A 230 -6.47 4.06 -22.97
C TYR A 230 -7.08 4.27 -24.35
N ASP A 231 -8.37 4.57 -24.37
CA ASP A 231 -9.09 5.09 -25.53
C ASP A 231 -9.84 6.35 -25.09
N ASN A 232 -9.63 7.45 -25.82
CA ASN A 232 -10.23 8.75 -25.52
C ASN A 232 -10.08 9.20 -24.05
N GLY A 233 -8.91 8.91 -23.44
CA GLY A 233 -8.60 9.25 -22.05
C GLY A 233 -9.25 8.34 -21.00
N ARG A 234 -10.10 7.39 -21.41
CA ARG A 234 -10.68 6.37 -20.52
C ARG A 234 -9.79 5.13 -20.52
N ARG A 235 -9.54 4.58 -19.33
CA ARG A 235 -8.86 3.27 -19.19
C ARG A 235 -9.77 2.21 -19.83
N ILE A 236 -9.26 1.53 -20.86
CA ILE A 236 -9.96 0.47 -21.57
C ILE A 236 -9.97 -0.76 -20.65
N PRO A 237 -11.16 -1.31 -20.32
CA PRO A 237 -11.27 -2.56 -19.60
C PRO A 237 -10.54 -3.68 -20.32
N ASP A 238 -9.96 -4.62 -19.57
CA ASP A 238 -9.15 -5.68 -20.17
C ASP A 238 -9.95 -6.56 -21.16
N GLU A 239 -11.27 -6.67 -20.99
CA GLU A 239 -12.19 -7.39 -21.88
C GLU A 239 -12.36 -6.72 -23.25
N GLU A 240 -12.22 -5.40 -23.31
CA GLU A 240 -12.37 -4.61 -24.54
C GLU A 240 -11.06 -4.54 -25.34
N ARG A 241 -9.92 -4.92 -24.73
CA ARG A 241 -8.59 -4.85 -25.37
C ARG A 241 -8.46 -5.68 -26.64
N ALA A 242 -9.17 -6.81 -26.73
CA ALA A 242 -9.18 -7.66 -27.91
C ALA A 242 -9.69 -6.93 -29.17
N GLN A 243 -10.54 -5.90 -29.00
CA GLN A 243 -11.07 -5.09 -30.09
C GLN A 243 -10.02 -4.16 -30.71
N TYR A 244 -8.91 -3.90 -30.00
CA TYR A 244 -7.83 -3.02 -30.43
C TYR A 244 -6.71 -3.75 -31.17
N GLY A 245 -6.92 -5.03 -31.56
CA GLY A 245 -5.91 -5.83 -32.27
C GLY A 245 -4.67 -6.18 -31.44
N MET A 246 -4.64 -5.75 -30.17
CA MET A 246 -3.69 -6.19 -29.17
C MET A 246 -4.13 -7.58 -28.75
N SER A 247 -3.62 -8.59 -29.46
CA SER A 247 -3.84 -9.97 -29.04
C SER A 247 -3.48 -10.11 -27.57
N THR A 248 -4.29 -10.88 -26.84
CA THR A 248 -3.99 -11.34 -25.49
C THR A 248 -2.76 -12.25 -25.44
N PHE A 249 -1.86 -12.25 -26.43
CA PHE A 249 -0.74 -13.17 -26.64
C PHE A 249 0.29 -13.24 -25.50
N PHE A 250 0.25 -12.36 -24.48
CA PHE A 250 0.98 -12.57 -23.22
C PHE A 250 0.27 -13.53 -22.24
N GLU A 251 -0.93 -14.02 -22.57
CA GLU A 251 -1.49 -15.29 -22.06
C GLU A 251 -0.81 -16.48 -22.76
N THR A 252 0.53 -16.49 -22.84
CA THR A 252 1.24 -17.73 -23.09
C THR A 252 1.66 -18.30 -21.75
N ALA A 253 1.17 -19.52 -21.50
CA ALA A 253 1.68 -20.50 -20.57
C ALA A 253 3.16 -20.31 -20.22
N GLY A 254 3.49 -20.54 -18.95
CA GLY A 254 4.84 -20.41 -18.42
C GLY A 254 5.92 -20.85 -19.41
N ARG A 255 6.94 -20.00 -19.58
CA ARG A 255 8.11 -20.29 -20.42
C ARG A 255 8.52 -21.75 -20.25
N PRO A 256 8.55 -22.58 -21.31
CA PRO A 256 9.18 -23.87 -21.20
C PRO A 256 10.64 -23.62 -20.83
N ARG A 257 11.07 -24.14 -19.66
CA ARG A 257 12.49 -24.26 -19.34
C ARG A 257 13.12 -25.03 -20.49
N ASN A 258 14.09 -24.42 -21.16
CA ASN A 258 15.02 -25.12 -22.04
C ASN A 258 15.57 -26.35 -21.30
N GLN A 259 15.05 -27.53 -21.61
CA GLN A 259 15.72 -28.78 -21.31
C GLN A 259 16.69 -29.04 -22.47
N PRO A 260 17.98 -29.31 -22.19
CA PRO A 260 18.89 -29.75 -23.23
C PRO A 260 18.47 -31.16 -23.68
N VAL A 261 18.21 -31.31 -24.97
CA VAL A 261 18.00 -32.60 -25.63
C VAL A 261 19.29 -33.41 -25.50
N ARG A 262 19.25 -34.51 -24.74
CA ARG A 262 20.28 -35.54 -24.81
C ARG A 262 20.07 -36.31 -26.10
N GLU A 263 20.97 -36.11 -27.06
CA GLU A 263 21.15 -37.02 -28.19
C GLU A 263 21.63 -38.37 -27.66
N THR A 264 20.78 -39.39 -27.72
CA THR A 264 21.20 -40.78 -27.67
C THR A 264 21.70 -41.16 -29.06
N GLY A 265 23.00 -41.03 -29.29
CA GLY A 265 23.68 -41.64 -30.42
C GLY A 265 23.78 -43.15 -30.19
N GLY A 266 22.98 -43.91 -30.94
CA GLY A 266 23.24 -45.33 -31.19
C GLY A 266 24.00 -45.47 -32.51
N GLY A 267 25.11 -46.20 -32.46
CA GLY A 267 25.96 -46.59 -33.58
C GLY A 267 27.10 -47.45 -33.07
#